data_AF-A0A928MTC5-F1
#
_entry.id   AF-A0A928MTC5-F1
#
_cell.length_a   1.000
_cell.length_b   1.000
_cell.length_c   1.000
_cell.angle_alpha   90.00
_cell.angle_beta   90.00
_cell.angle_gamma   90.00
#
_symmetry.space_group_name_H-M   'P 1'
#
loop_
_entity.id
_entity.type
_entity.pdbx_description
1 polymer ?
#
loop_
_entity_poly.entity_id
_entity_poly.type
_entity_poly.pdbx_seq_one_letter_code
_entity_poly.pdbx_strand_id
1 'polypeptide(L)' 'IAGDEGEFGLYIKTVDGETHVYEDDGMYWAFYINDEYATTGVDMTDIEAGAAYELRAE' A
#
# COMPACT_ATOMS: atom_id res chain seq x y z
N ILE A 1 -3.37 -1.07 -9.12
CA ILE A 1 -3.83 -0.56 -7.80
C ILE A 1 -4.77 0.63 -7.99
N ALA A 2 -5.67 0.88 -7.04
CA ALA A 2 -6.53 2.07 -6.99
C ALA A 2 -6.77 2.52 -5.54
N GLY A 3 -6.95 3.81 -5.32
CA GLY A 3 -7.03 4.41 -4.00
C GLY A 3 -7.40 5.89 -4.04
N ASP A 4 -7.44 6.51 -2.86
CA ASP A 4 -7.72 7.93 -2.68
C ASP A 4 -6.44 8.68 -2.27
N GLU A 5 -6.17 9.84 -2.88
CA GLU A 5 -5.06 10.70 -2.46
C GLU A 5 -5.36 11.29 -1.07
N GLY A 6 -4.40 11.18 -0.15
CA GLY A 6 -4.48 11.73 1.20
C GLY A 6 -3.22 12.52 1.58
N GLU A 7 -3.23 13.08 2.78
CA GLU A 7 -2.12 13.90 3.32
C GLU A 7 -0.80 13.11 3.43
N PHE A 8 -0.88 11.78 3.54
CA PHE A 8 0.27 10.88 3.67
C PHE A 8 0.56 10.05 2.41
N GLY A 9 -0.01 10.45 1.26
CA GLY A 9 0.09 9.72 -0.02
C GLY A 9 -1.17 8.94 -0.37
N LEU A 10 -1.05 8.05 -1.35
CA LEU A 10 -2.17 7.24 -1.84
C LEU A 10 -2.64 6.22 -0.80
N TYR A 11 -3.87 6.36 -0.32
CA TYR A 11 -4.55 5.33 0.47
C TYR A 11 -5.11 4.25 -0.46
N ILE A 12 -4.47 3.09 -0.50
CA ILE A 12 -4.83 2.01 -1.43
C ILE A 12 -6.07 1.26 -0.93
N LYS A 13 -7.07 1.16 -1.80
CA LYS A 13 -8.28 0.37 -1.58
C LYS A 13 -8.31 -0.93 -2.37
N THR A 14 -7.74 -0.94 -3.58
CA THR A 14 -7.80 -2.08 -4.48
C THR A 14 -6.43 -2.48 -5.01
N VAL A 15 -6.09 -3.77 -4.89
CA VAL A 15 -4.89 -4.41 -5.45
C VAL A 15 -5.34 -5.63 -6.24
N ASP A 16 -4.90 -5.75 -7.50
CA ASP A 16 -5.22 -6.88 -8.40
C ASP A 16 -6.73 -7.27 -8.47
N GLY A 17 -7.62 -6.31 -8.24
CA GLY A 17 -9.08 -6.50 -8.28
C GLY A 17 -9.70 -6.91 -6.94
N GLU A 18 -8.90 -7.11 -5.89
CA GLU A 18 -9.36 -7.29 -4.51
C GLU A 18 -9.45 -5.94 -3.80
N THR A 19 -10.60 -5.69 -3.17
CA THR A 19 -10.90 -4.42 -2.51
C THR A 19 -11.04 -4.62 -1.01
N HIS A 20 -10.32 -3.82 -0.23
CA HIS A 20 -10.48 -3.71 1.21
C HIS A 20 -10.94 -2.30 1.58
N VAL A 21 -11.93 -2.22 2.46
CA VAL A 21 -12.47 -0.98 3.01
C VAL A 21 -12.53 -1.18 4.51
N TYR A 22 -11.62 -0.52 5.22
CA TYR A 22 -11.38 -0.76 6.65
C TYR A 22 -12.66 -0.65 7.50
N GLU A 23 -13.56 0.27 7.15
CA GLU A 23 -14.84 0.44 7.85
C GLU A 23 -15.78 -0.75 7.69
N ASP A 24 -15.66 -1.52 6.61
CA ASP A 24 -16.53 -2.64 6.26
C ASP A 24 -15.95 -3.99 6.76
N ASP A 25 -14.64 -4.21 6.59
CA ASP A 25 -13.98 -5.50 6.84
C ASP A 25 -12.87 -5.45 7.91
N GLY A 26 -12.49 -4.26 8.37
CA GLY A 26 -11.39 -4.07 9.31
C GLY A 26 -10.00 -4.26 8.70
N MET A 27 -9.90 -4.43 7.38
CA MET A 27 -8.66 -4.71 6.66
C MET A 27 -8.17 -3.48 5.89
N TYR A 28 -6.87 -3.43 5.63
CA TYR A 28 -6.26 -2.41 4.79
C TYR A 28 -5.04 -2.95 4.02
N TRP A 29 -4.64 -2.24 2.97
CA TRP A 29 -3.42 -2.56 2.22
C TRP A 29 -2.21 -1.88 2.84
N ALA A 30 -1.31 -2.68 3.42
CA ALA A 30 -0.04 -2.25 3.96
C ALA A 30 1.08 -2.39 2.91
N PHE A 31 1.97 -1.40 2.84
CA PHE A 31 3.08 -1.37 1.89
C PHE A 31 4.39 -1.73 2.60
N TYR A 32 5.17 -2.62 1.99
CA TYR A 32 6.45 -3.11 2.51
C TYR A 32 7.57 -2.95 1.48
N ILE A 33 8.77 -2.66 2.00
CA ILE A 33 10.02 -2.63 1.25
C ILE A 33 10.99 -3.56 1.97
N ASN A 34 11.48 -4.60 1.30
CA ASN A 34 12.37 -5.62 1.87
C ASN A 34 11.85 -6.20 3.20
N ASP A 35 10.55 -6.58 3.22
CA ASP A 35 9.84 -7.12 4.38
C ASP A 35 9.63 -6.15 5.57
N GLU A 36 10.07 -4.90 5.47
CA GLU A 36 9.85 -3.87 6.48
C GLU A 36 8.68 -2.96 6.08
N TYR A 37 7.88 -2.56 7.07
CA TYR A 37 6.74 -1.66 6.84
C TYR A 37 7.27 -0.32 6.31
N ALA A 38 6.78 0.08 5.15
CA ALA A 38 7.25 1.27 4.47
C ALA A 38 6.90 2.53 5.28
N THR A 39 7.82 3.49 5.31
CA THR A 39 7.60 4.80 5.96
C THR A 39 7.09 5.86 4.99
N THR A 40 6.98 5.52 3.71
CA THR A 40 6.51 6.35 2.61
C THR A 40 5.37 5.66 1.85
N GLY A 41 4.44 6.43 1.30
CA GLY A 41 3.41 5.91 0.40
C GLY A 41 3.99 5.34 -0.89
N VAL A 42 3.23 4.48 -1.58
CA VAL A 42 3.64 3.86 -2.85
C VAL A 42 3.94 4.86 -3.96
N ASP A 43 3.33 6.04 -3.88
CA ASP A 43 3.43 7.14 -4.82
C ASP A 43 4.61 8.09 -4.53
N MET A 44 5.22 7.97 -3.35
CA MET A 44 6.33 8.80 -2.88
C MET A 44 7.63 8.01 -2.65
N THR A 45 7.64 6.73 -2.98
CA THR A 45 8.79 5.84 -2.76
C THR A 45 9.62 5.74 -4.04
N ASP A 46 10.90 6.10 -3.95
CA ASP A 46 11.85 5.89 -5.03
C ASP A 46 12.10 4.39 -5.26
N ILE A 47 12.25 4.00 -6.53
CA ILE A 47 12.53 2.60 -6.88
C ILE A 47 14.03 2.35 -6.83
N GLU A 48 14.43 1.42 -5.97
CA GLU A 48 15.81 0.99 -5.77
C GLU A 48 16.05 -0.37 -6.40
N ALA A 49 17.16 -0.50 -7.14
CA ALA A 49 17.51 -1.75 -7.78
C ALA A 49 17.83 -2.84 -6.74
N GLY A 50 17.13 -3.97 -6.83
CA GLY A 50 17.31 -5.11 -5.92
C GLY A 50 16.43 -5.07 -4.67
N ALA A 51 15.66 -4.00 -4.45
CA ALA A 51 14.63 -3.99 -3.42
C ALA A 51 13.41 -4.83 -3.82
N ALA A 52 12.79 -5.47 -2.84
CA ALA A 52 11.50 -6.14 -2.98
C ALA A 52 10.39 -5.23 -2.45
N TYR A 53 9.27 -5.15 -3.17
CA TYR A 53 8.13 -4.30 -2.86
C TYR A 53 6.87 -5.16 -2.77
N GLU A 54 6.09 -5.01 -1.70
CA GLU A 54 4.91 -5.84 -1.47
C GLU A 54 3.74 -5.03 -0.91
N LEU A 55 2.53 -5.39 -1.34
CA LEU A 55 1.28 -4.95 -0.72
C LEU A 55 0.62 -6.16 -0.05
N ARG A 56 0.35 -6.06 1.24
CA ARG A 56 -0.29 -7.10 2.05
C ARG A 56 -1.62 -6.59 2.58
N ALA A 57 -2.64 -7.42 2.55
CA ALA A 57 -3.87 -7.17 3.30
C ALA A 57 -3.64 -7.55 4.76
N GLU A 58 -3.88 -6.60 5.68
CA GLU A 58 -3.69 -6.73 7.14
C GLU A 58 -4.96 -6.35 7.89
#